data_AF-A0A4Y4E2T0-F1
#
_entry.id   AF-A0A4Y4E2T0-F1
#
_cell.length_a   1.000
_cell.length_b   1.000
_cell.length_c   1.000
_cell.angle_alpha   90.00
_cell.angle_beta   90.00
_cell.angle_gamma   90.00
#
_symmetry.space_group_name_H-M   'P 1'
#
loop_
_entity.id
_entity.type
_entity.pdbx_description
1 polymer ?
#
loop_
_entity_poly.entity_id
_entity_poly.type
_entity_poly.pdbx_seq_one_letter_code
_entity_poly.pdbx_strand_id
1 'polypeptide(L)' 'MPISDEERAQRAADAARIRHSTELEGGRTDDAARAIQDMYVRGEIDGDELIRRTKAYLAGEGD' A
#
# COMPACT_ATOMS: atom_id res chain seq x y z
N MET A 1 11.04 7.11 14.29
CA MET A 1 12.26 7.38 13.51
C MET A 1 11.87 7.43 12.04
N PRO A 2 12.40 8.37 11.24
CA PRO A 2 12.26 8.28 9.79
C PRO A 2 12.90 6.99 9.30
N ILE A 3 12.26 6.31 8.33
CA ILE A 3 12.81 5.11 7.70
C ILE A 3 14.04 5.47 6.85
N SER A 4 14.97 4.53 6.72
CA SER A 4 16.14 4.66 5.84
C SER A 4 15.73 4.71 4.36
N ASP A 5 16.59 5.28 3.52
CA ASP A 5 16.40 5.28 2.06
C ASP A 5 16.33 3.86 1.46
N GLU A 6 17.12 2.92 1.98
CA GLU A 6 17.08 1.52 1.58
C GLU A 6 15.70 0.89 1.90
N GLU A 7 15.20 1.12 3.11
CA GLU A 7 13.86 0.67 3.51
C GLU A 7 12.77 1.32 2.66
N ARG A 8 12.87 2.61 2.37
CA ARG A 8 11.94 3.32 1.47
C ARG A 8 11.94 2.70 0.08
N ALA A 9 13.11 2.39 -0.48
CA ALA A 9 13.24 1.76 -1.79
C ALA A 9 12.65 0.34 -1.80
N GLN A 10 12.92 -0.44 -0.75
CA GLN A 10 12.37 -1.79 -0.58
C GLN A 10 10.83 -1.76 -0.52
N ARG A 11 10.26 -0.83 0.27
CA ARG A 11 8.81 -0.64 0.36
C ARG A 11 8.20 -0.16 -0.95
N ALA A 12 8.87 0.75 -1.66
CA ALA A 12 8.41 1.25 -2.95
C ALA A 12 8.35 0.14 -4.00
N ALA A 13 9.37 -0.74 -4.03
CA ALA A 13 9.41 -1.90 -4.91
C ALA A 13 8.27 -2.89 -4.60
N ASP A 14 8.02 -3.16 -3.32
CA ASP A 14 6.93 -4.07 -2.93
C ASP A 14 5.54 -3.50 -3.29
N ALA A 15 5.32 -2.22 -3.02
CA ALA A 15 4.08 -1.53 -3.42
C ALA A 15 3.88 -1.53 -4.95
N ALA A 16 4.96 -1.35 -5.73
CA ALA A 16 4.89 -1.45 -7.18
C ALA A 16 4.56 -2.88 -7.66
N ARG A 17 5.15 -3.90 -7.03
CA ARG A 17 4.88 -5.31 -7.32
C ARG A 17 3.42 -5.68 -7.05
N ILE A 18 2.86 -5.25 -5.92
CA ILE A 18 1.46 -5.51 -5.56
C ILE A 18 0.53 -4.91 -6.60
N ARG A 19 0.72 -3.63 -6.96
CA ARG A 19 -0.08 -2.96 -7.98
C ARG A 19 -0.02 -3.68 -9.33
N HIS A 20 1.19 -4.02 -9.76
CA HIS A 20 1.37 -4.72 -11.02
C HIS A 20 0.67 -6.09 -11.03
N SER A 21 0.73 -6.83 -9.92
CA SER A 21 -0.01 -8.09 -9.78
C SER A 21 -1.52 -7.88 -9.89
N THR A 22 -2.07 -6.88 -9.19
CA THR A 22 -3.51 -6.57 -9.24
C THR A 22 -3.96 -6.17 -10.65
N GLU A 23 -3.17 -5.37 -11.36
CA GLU A 23 -3.44 -4.99 -12.75
C GLU A 23 -3.45 -6.19 -13.69
N LEU A 24 -2.53 -7.15 -13.51
CA LEU A 24 -2.47 -8.38 -14.30
C LEU A 24 -3.67 -9.30 -14.06
N GLU A 25 -4.24 -9.28 -12.85
CA GLU A 25 -5.46 -10.01 -12.50
C GLU A 25 -6.74 -9.30 -13.00
N GLY A 26 -6.60 -8.19 -13.73
CA GLY A 26 -7.70 -7.39 -14.25
C GLY A 26 -8.35 -6.48 -13.19
N GLY A 27 -7.78 -6.42 -11.99
CA GLY A 27 -8.19 -5.48 -10.95
C GLY A 27 -7.66 -4.08 -11.23
N ARG A 28 -8.40 -3.06 -10.82
CA ARG A 28 -7.85 -1.70 -10.68
C ARG A 28 -7.47 -1.48 -9.24
N THR A 29 -6.29 -0.92 -9.01
CA THR A 29 -5.95 -0.38 -7.69
C THR A 29 -6.50 1.04 -7.61
N ASP A 30 -7.55 1.24 -6.83
CA ASP A 30 -8.13 2.54 -6.56
C ASP A 30 -7.13 3.52 -5.92
N ASP A 31 -7.34 4.81 -6.17
CA ASP A 31 -6.48 5.88 -5.66
C ASP A 31 -6.39 5.87 -4.12
N ALA A 32 -7.46 5.47 -3.42
CA ALA A 32 -7.48 5.34 -1.97
C ALA A 32 -6.56 4.22 -1.47
N ALA A 33 -6.59 3.03 -2.08
CA ALA A 33 -5.67 1.95 -1.77
C ALA A 33 -4.21 2.35 -2.08
N ARG A 34 -4.01 3.10 -3.16
CA ARG A 34 -2.70 3.65 -3.55
C ARG A 34 -2.14 4.61 -2.50
N ALA A 35 -2.98 5.50 -1.97
CA ALA A 35 -2.59 6.46 -0.94
C ALA A 35 -2.14 5.76 0.36
N ILE A 36 -2.79 4.66 0.75
CA ILE A 36 -2.40 3.88 1.93
C ILE A 36 -1.01 3.27 1.75
N GLN A 37 -0.73 2.70 0.58
CA GLN A 37 0.60 2.17 0.26
C GLN A 37 1.67 3.27 0.23
N ASP A 38 1.35 4.46 -0.30
CA ASP A 38 2.30 5.58 -0.36
C ASP A 38 2.70 6.08 1.04
N MET A 39 1.74 6.15 1.97
CA MET A 39 2.01 6.46 3.39
C MET A 39 2.99 5.45 4.01
N TYR A 40 2.85 4.16 3.69
CA TYR A 40 3.76 3.13 4.17
C TYR A 40 5.16 3.26 3.55
N VAL A 41 5.24 3.54 2.24
CA VAL A 41 6.50 3.79 1.53
C VAL A 41 7.21 5.02 2.10
N ARG A 42 6.49 6.06 2.48
CA ARG A 42 7.07 7.26 3.10
C ARG A 42 7.54 7.06 4.53
N GLY A 43 7.10 5.97 5.18
CA GLY A 43 7.33 5.70 6.59
C GLY A 43 6.42 6.50 7.51
N GLU A 44 5.30 7.03 7.00
CA GLU A 44 4.27 7.70 7.80
C GLU A 44 3.43 6.70 8.60
N ILE A 45 3.31 5.48 8.09
CA ILE A 45 2.68 4.34 8.77
C ILE A 45 3.60 3.11 8.73
N ASP A 46 3.44 2.23 9.71
CA ASP A 46 4.08 0.91 9.78
C ASP A 46 3.24 -0.18 9.08
N GLY A 47 3.77 -1.41 9.05
CA GLY A 47 3.15 -2.54 8.36
C GLY A 47 1.82 -2.97 8.98
N ASP A 48 1.70 -2.94 10.31
CA ASP A 48 0.45 -3.24 11.00
C ASP A 48 -0.64 -2.23 10.63
N GLU A 49 -0.29 -0.95 10.59
CA GLU A 49 -1.21 0.11 10.19
C GLU A 49 -1.59 0.05 8.71
N LEU A 50 -0.65 -0.32 7.81
CA LEU A 50 -0.95 -0.61 6.40
C LEU A 50 -2.02 -1.70 6.28
N ILE A 51 -1.86 -2.82 7.00
CA ILE A 51 -2.80 -3.94 6.97
C ILE A 51 -4.17 -3.52 7.50
N ARG A 52 -4.22 -2.81 8.63
CA ARG A 52 -5.49 -2.34 9.22
C ARG A 52 -6.25 -1.43 8.26
N ARG A 53 -5.58 -0.43 7.67
CA ARG A 53 -6.21 0.51 6.74
C ARG A 53 -6.65 -0.15 5.45
N THR A 54 -5.84 -1.05 4.90
CA THR A 54 -6.19 -1.80 3.69
C THR A 54 -7.42 -2.68 3.92
N LYS A 55 -7.49 -3.36 5.07
CA LYS A 55 -8.68 -4.16 5.44
C LYS A 55 -9.93 -3.29 5.62
N ALA A 56 -9.81 -2.15 6.30
CA ALA A 56 -10.92 -1.22 6.48
C ALA A 56 -11.42 -0.65 5.14
N TYR A 57 -10.49 -0.35 4.22
CA TYR A 57 -10.81 0.06 2.85
C TYR A 57 -11.60 -1.03 2.10
N LEU A 58 -11.08 -2.25 2.07
CA LEU A 58 -11.74 -3.38 1.38
C LEU A 58 -13.10 -3.74 2.00
N ALA A 59 -13.28 -3.54 3.31
CA ALA A 59 -14.56 -3.75 3.99
C ALA A 59 -15.60 -2.67 3.68
N GLY A 60 -15.16 -1.47 3.25
CA GLY A 60 -16.05 -0.35 2.89
C GLY A 60 -16.47 -0.30 1.43
N GLU A 61 -15.82 -1.05 0.53
CA GLU A 61 -16.21 -1.17 -0.88
C GLU A 61 -17.37 -2.17 -1.13
N GLY A 62 -17.90 -2.77 -0.07
CA GLY A 62 -18.95 -3.80 -0.14
C GLY A 62 -20.36 -3.36 0.27
N ASP A 63 -20.60 -2.07 0.52
CA ASP A 63 -21.91 -1.50 0.90
C ASP A 63 -22.64 -0.85 -0.29
#